data_AF-A0A820MEP4-F1
#
_entry.id   AF-A0A820MEP4-F1
#
_cell.length_a   1.000
_cell.length_b   1.000
_cell.length_c   1.000
_cell.angle_alpha   90.00
_cell.angle_beta   90.00
_cell.angle_gamma   90.00
#
_symmetry.space_group_name_H-M   'P 1'
#
loop_
_entity.id
_entity.type
_entity.pdbx_description
1 polymer ?
#
loop_
_entity_poly.entity_id
_entity_poly.type
_entity_poly.pdbx_seq_one_letter_code
_entity_poly.pdbx_strand_id
1 'polypeptide(L)'
;MELDIELFFQMHSFLFVGNHKSHPAQDYSRTSNINTRDDFIKRAEQDREKRELTRKQLYSAIKIQTFYRRILAQKRLRRLARERISNLLIQLQSSSFDEENLVHLANLIDFGFKPSADAPLMMSLIESCWKHRIAIMEKLSIGDLSLKIAIAKLLKYAVR
;
A
#
# COMPACT_ATOMS: atom_id res chain seq x y z
N MET A 1 1.27 1.76 28.52
CA MET A 1 0.99 1.25 27.15
C MET A 1 2.34 1.00 26.49
N GLU A 2 3.15 0.11 27.07
CA GLU A 2 4.58 -0.07 26.73
C GLU A 2 4.95 -1.56 26.61
N LEU A 3 3.98 -2.48 26.65
CA LEU A 3 4.23 -3.93 26.69
C LEU A 3 4.25 -4.61 25.32
N ASP A 4 4.06 -3.89 24.22
CA ASP A 4 3.90 -4.50 22.89
C ASP A 4 5.13 -4.37 21.96
N ILE A 5 6.21 -3.71 22.40
CA ILE A 5 7.42 -3.55 21.57
C ILE A 5 8.38 -4.74 21.76
N GLU A 6 8.48 -5.31 22.96
CA GLU A 6 9.35 -6.47 23.20
C GLU A 6 8.81 -7.76 22.57
N LEU A 7 7.48 -7.93 22.52
CA LEU A 7 6.88 -9.09 21.85
C LEU A 7 7.03 -9.04 20.31
N PHE A 8 7.17 -7.83 19.75
CA PHE A 8 7.41 -7.65 18.32
C PHE A 8 8.88 -7.91 17.93
N PHE A 9 9.82 -7.64 18.84
CA PHE A 9 11.23 -7.99 18.65
C PHE A 9 11.53 -9.47 18.86
N GLN A 10 10.67 -10.21 19.58
CA GLN A 10 10.84 -11.65 19.76
C GLN A 10 10.50 -12.49 18.51
N MET A 11 9.90 -11.89 17.47
CA MET A 11 9.38 -12.63 16.31
C MET A 11 10.12 -12.38 14.98
N HIS A 12 11.23 -11.64 14.95
CA HIS A 12 11.94 -11.38 13.70
C HIS A 12 13.48 -11.44 13.75
N SER A 13 14.02 -12.32 14.58
CA SER A 13 15.34 -12.91 14.33
C SER A 13 15.20 -14.21 13.55
N PHE A 14 14.50 -14.18 12.41
CA PHE A 14 14.88 -15.03 11.28
C PHE A 14 16.17 -14.46 10.70
N LEU A 15 17.23 -14.41 11.53
CA LEU A 15 18.58 -14.39 11.01
C LEU A 15 18.66 -15.66 10.17
N PHE A 16 18.72 -15.46 8.86
CA PHE A 16 19.22 -16.44 7.93
C PHE A 16 20.70 -16.63 8.27
N VAL A 17 20.98 -17.30 9.40
CA VAL A 17 22.27 -17.93 9.65
C VAL A 17 22.29 -19.09 8.67
N GLY A 18 22.56 -18.75 7.41
CA GLY A 18 22.91 -19.71 6.40
C GLY A 18 24.17 -20.39 6.88
N ASN A 19 24.01 -21.45 7.66
CA ASN A 19 24.97 -22.55 7.65
C ASN A 19 24.85 -23.18 6.26
N HIS A 20 25.34 -22.47 5.25
CA HIS A 20 25.70 -23.02 3.96
C HIS A 20 26.85 -23.97 4.23
N LYS A 21 26.54 -25.16 4.76
CA LYS A 21 27.46 -26.26 4.63
C LYS A 21 27.54 -26.52 3.13
N SER A 22 28.70 -26.24 2.54
CA SER A 22 29.00 -26.54 1.13
C SER A 22 28.85 -28.03 0.81
N HIS A 23 28.76 -28.87 1.86
CA HIS A 23 28.54 -30.30 1.80
C HIS A 23 27.44 -30.68 2.81
N PRO A 24 26.58 -31.68 2.52
CA PRO A 24 25.57 -32.14 3.47
C PRO A 24 26.23 -32.58 4.79
N ALA A 25 25.56 -32.32 5.92
CA ALA A 25 26.04 -32.78 7.23
C ALA A 25 26.13 -34.32 7.23
N GLN A 26 27.34 -34.86 7.35
CA GLN A 26 27.56 -36.29 7.51
C GLN A 26 27.35 -36.64 8.98
N ASP A 27 26.19 -37.21 9.31
CA ASP A 27 25.95 -37.82 10.62
C ASP A 27 26.67 -39.17 10.67
N TYR A 28 27.80 -39.21 11.38
CA TYR A 28 28.59 -40.43 11.62
C TYR A 28 28.08 -41.27 12.80
N SER A 29 26.96 -40.89 13.43
CA SER A 29 26.40 -41.55 14.62
C SER A 29 25.63 -42.84 14.32
N ARG A 30 25.56 -43.29 13.06
CA ARG A 30 24.78 -44.47 12.62
C ARG A 30 25.59 -45.50 11.82
N THR A 31 26.89 -45.65 12.13
CA THR A 31 27.80 -46.55 11.40
C THR A 31 27.55 -48.04 11.63
N SER A 32 26.63 -48.44 12.51
CA SER A 32 26.30 -49.85 12.77
C SER A 32 25.12 -50.40 11.95
N ASN A 33 24.37 -49.56 11.22
CA ASN A 33 23.29 -50.03 10.37
C ASN A 33 23.75 -50.04 8.91
N ILE A 34 23.84 -51.24 8.32
CA ILE A 34 24.05 -51.43 6.88
C ILE A 34 22.82 -50.87 6.16
N ASN A 35 22.85 -49.58 5.82
CA ASN A 35 21.80 -48.96 5.02
C ASN A 35 21.94 -49.51 3.60
N THR A 36 20.88 -50.14 3.10
CA THR A 36 20.80 -50.64 1.74
C THR A 36 20.77 -49.46 0.77
N ARG A 37 21.20 -49.65 -0.49
CA ARG A 37 21.08 -48.63 -1.55
C ARG A 37 19.67 -48.02 -1.60
N ASP A 38 18.66 -48.86 -1.40
CA ASP A 38 17.25 -48.45 -1.40
C ASP A 38 16.89 -47.53 -0.23
N ASP A 39 17.55 -47.68 0.93
CA ASP A 39 17.37 -46.78 2.07
C ASP A 39 17.94 -45.39 1.79
N PHE A 40 19.04 -45.31 1.04
CA PHE A 40 19.60 -44.03 0.59
C PHE A 40 18.70 -43.35 -0.44
N ILE A 41 18.15 -44.10 -1.40
CA ILE A 41 17.21 -43.58 -2.39
C ILE A 41 15.96 -43.03 -1.70
N LYS A 42 15.37 -43.82 -0.80
CA LYS A 42 14.18 -43.44 -0.05
C LYS A 42 14.39 -42.19 0.81
N ARG A 43 15.54 -42.06 1.48
CA ARG A 43 15.88 -40.82 2.23
C ARG A 43 16.02 -39.62 1.31
N ALA A 44 16.70 -39.78 0.16
CA ALA A 44 16.86 -38.71 -0.81
C ALA A 44 15.52 -38.23 -1.39
N GLU A 45 14.59 -39.15 -1.63
CA GLU A 45 13.22 -38.84 -2.06
C GLU A 45 12.43 -38.10 -0.98
N GLN A 46 12.45 -38.60 0.26
CA GLN A 46 11.80 -37.92 1.40
C GLN A 46 12.35 -36.50 1.62
N ASP A 47 13.67 -36.31 1.46
CA ASP A 47 14.27 -34.98 1.57
C ASP A 47 13.86 -34.06 0.43
N ARG A 48 13.69 -34.58 -0.80
CA ARG A 48 13.17 -33.80 -1.93
C ARG A 48 11.72 -33.38 -1.68
N GLU A 49 10.88 -34.30 -1.22
CA GLU A 49 9.48 -34.01 -0.87
C GLU A 49 9.37 -32.94 0.23
N LYS A 50 10.18 -33.06 1.29
CA LYS A 50 10.26 -32.05 2.35
C LYS A 50 10.67 -30.69 1.80
N ARG A 51 11.69 -30.61 0.94
CA ARG A 51 12.12 -29.35 0.32
C ARG A 51 11.02 -28.73 -0.53
N GLU A 52 10.31 -29.54 -1.32
CA GLU A 52 9.18 -29.07 -2.14
C GLU A 52 8.03 -28.55 -1.28
N LEU A 53 7.70 -29.23 -0.18
CA LEU A 53 6.70 -28.77 0.78
C LEU A 53 7.09 -27.39 1.37
N THR A 54 8.34 -27.26 1.86
CA THR A 54 8.85 -25.99 2.40
C THR A 54 8.85 -24.87 1.36
N ARG A 55 9.21 -25.16 0.11
CA ARG A 55 9.15 -24.19 -0.99
C ARG A 55 7.72 -23.70 -1.24
N LYS A 56 6.74 -24.62 -1.27
CA LYS A 56 5.32 -24.28 -1.43
C LYS A 56 4.80 -23.41 -0.29
N GLN A 57 5.17 -23.73 0.95
CA GLN A 57 4.81 -22.93 2.12
C GLN A 57 5.43 -21.53 2.05
N LEU A 58 6.73 -21.43 1.77
CA LEU A 58 7.44 -20.15 1.64
C LEU A 58 6.82 -19.29 0.54
N TYR A 59 6.55 -19.86 -0.63
CA TYR A 59 5.93 -19.14 -1.73
C TYR A 59 4.53 -18.62 -1.39
N SER A 60 3.74 -19.43 -0.68
CA SER A 60 2.42 -19.02 -0.19
C SER A 60 2.53 -17.89 0.84
N ALA A 61 3.48 -17.97 1.77
CA ALA A 61 3.75 -16.92 2.74
C ALA A 61 4.17 -15.61 2.06
N ILE A 62 5.05 -15.66 1.04
CA ILE A 62 5.45 -14.49 0.25
C ILE A 62 4.23 -13.84 -0.43
N LYS A 63 3.31 -14.63 -0.99
CA LYS A 63 2.07 -14.10 -1.57
C LYS A 63 1.21 -13.38 -0.54
N ILE A 64 1.02 -13.96 0.63
CA ILE A 64 0.25 -13.33 1.72
C ILE A 64 0.93 -12.04 2.18
N GLN A 65 2.24 -12.07 2.39
CA GLN A 65 3.01 -10.90 2.82
C GLN A 65 2.97 -9.77 1.80
N THR A 66 3.16 -10.07 0.51
CA THR A 66 3.13 -9.08 -0.57
C THR A 66 1.74 -8.47 -0.71
N PHE A 67 0.69 -9.28 -0.63
CA PHE A 67 -0.69 -8.81 -0.62
C PHE A 67 -0.97 -7.89 0.57
N TYR A 68 -0.57 -8.28 1.78
CA TYR A 68 -0.77 -7.48 2.98
C TYR A 68 0.01 -6.16 2.92
N ARG A 69 1.29 -6.20 2.50
CA ARG A 69 2.11 -5.00 2.29
C ARG A 69 1.47 -4.04 1.28
N ARG A 70 0.89 -4.57 0.19
CA ARG A 70 0.15 -3.77 -0.78
C ARG A 70 -1.06 -3.09 -0.14
N ILE A 71 -1.85 -3.79 0.67
CA ILE A 71 -3.00 -3.20 1.36
C ILE A 71 -2.54 -2.08 2.30
N LEU A 72 -1.50 -2.32 3.10
CA LEU A 72 -0.96 -1.31 4.01
C LEU A 72 -0.44 -0.08 3.26
N ALA A 73 0.29 -0.28 2.16
CA ALA A 73 0.77 0.79 1.31
C ALA A 73 -0.39 1.61 0.73
N GLN A 74 -1.43 0.95 0.20
CA GLN A 74 -2.63 1.62 -0.31
C GLN A 74 -3.35 2.42 0.79
N LYS A 75 -3.47 1.86 2.01
CA LYS A 75 -4.06 2.56 3.15
C LYS A 75 -3.25 3.81 3.52
N ARG A 76 -1.93 3.70 3.57
CA ARG A 76 -1.02 4.82 3.85
C ARG A 76 -1.10 5.90 2.78
N LEU A 77 -1.06 5.52 1.50
CA LEU A 77 -1.15 6.47 0.38
C LEU A 77 -2.48 7.21 0.37
N ARG A 78 -3.60 6.53 0.64
CA ARG A 78 -4.91 7.19 0.77
C ARG A 78 -4.95 8.16 1.94
N ARG A 79 -4.34 7.82 3.08
CA ARG A 79 -4.25 8.73 4.23
C ARG A 79 -3.46 10.00 3.88
N LEU A 80 -2.27 9.84 3.28
CA LEU A 80 -1.45 10.97 2.83
C LEU A 80 -2.16 11.84 1.79
N ALA A 81 -2.89 11.22 0.85
CA ALA A 81 -3.69 11.95 -0.12
C ALA A 81 -4.78 12.79 0.57
N ARG A 82 -5.46 12.24 1.58
CA ARG A 82 -6.47 12.99 2.37
C ARG A 82 -5.86 14.15 3.14
N GLU A 83 -4.74 13.93 3.83
CA GLU A 83 -4.01 15.01 4.52
C GLU A 83 -3.63 16.12 3.54
N ARG A 84 -3.15 15.76 2.35
CA ARG A 84 -2.81 16.73 1.29
C ARG A 84 -4.03 17.49 0.78
N ILE A 85 -5.16 16.82 0.58
CA ILE A 85 -6.42 17.47 0.19
C ILE A 85 -6.86 18.46 1.26
N SER A 86 -6.85 18.07 2.54
CA SER A 86 -7.21 18.96 3.65
C SER A 86 -6.32 20.21 3.70
N ASN A 87 -5.01 20.05 3.51
CA ASN A 87 -4.07 21.18 3.48
C ASN A 87 -4.34 22.12 2.30
N LEU A 88 -4.60 21.58 1.10
CA LEU A 88 -4.94 22.38 -0.08
C LEU A 88 -6.28 23.12 0.10
N LEU A 89 -7.26 22.51 0.78
CA LEU A 89 -8.52 23.18 1.10
C LEU A 89 -8.31 24.36 2.04
N ILE A 90 -7.51 24.18 3.11
CA ILE A 90 -7.17 25.28 4.03
C ILE A 90 -6.49 26.42 3.28
N GLN A 91 -5.59 26.11 2.35
CA GLN A 91 -4.93 27.11 1.50
C GLN A 91 -5.96 27.84 0.62
N LEU A 92 -6.81 27.13 -0.12
CA LEU A 92 -7.87 27.73 -0.95
C LEU A 92 -8.85 28.60 -0.16
N GLN A 93 -9.11 28.28 1.11
CA GLN A 93 -9.97 29.09 1.97
C GLN A 93 -9.32 30.39 2.45
N SER A 94 -8.00 30.37 2.66
CA SER A 94 -7.23 31.45 3.29
C SER A 94 -6.52 32.38 2.30
N SER A 95 -6.16 31.90 1.10
CA SER A 95 -5.42 32.68 0.10
C SER A 95 -6.32 33.21 -1.02
N SER A 96 -5.73 34.06 -1.88
CA SER A 96 -6.30 34.37 -3.20
C SER A 96 -6.48 33.07 -4.01
N PHE A 97 -7.46 33.09 -4.93
CA PHE A 97 -7.75 31.96 -5.80
C PHE A 97 -6.48 31.54 -6.58
N ASP A 98 -6.11 30.28 -6.44
CA ASP A 98 -5.03 29.65 -7.18
C ASP A 98 -5.57 28.47 -8.01
N GLU A 99 -5.42 28.62 -9.31
CA GLU A 99 -5.89 27.68 -10.33
C GLU A 99 -5.14 26.35 -10.28
N GLU A 100 -3.83 26.38 -10.04
CA GLU A 100 -3.01 25.17 -10.00
C GLU A 100 -3.41 24.27 -8.83
N ASN A 101 -3.71 24.88 -7.68
CA ASN A 101 -4.19 24.18 -6.50
C ASN A 101 -5.54 23.53 -6.75
N LEU A 102 -6.48 24.19 -7.44
CA LEU A 102 -7.78 23.61 -7.76
C LEU A 102 -7.64 22.39 -8.69
N VAL A 103 -6.82 22.49 -9.73
CA VAL A 103 -6.55 21.39 -10.66
C VAL A 103 -5.87 20.22 -9.93
N HIS A 104 -4.90 20.51 -9.07
CA HIS A 104 -4.22 19.49 -8.28
C HIS A 104 -5.19 18.76 -7.34
N LEU A 105 -6.09 19.51 -6.71
CA LEU A 105 -7.10 18.98 -5.80
C LEU A 105 -8.12 18.09 -6.55
N ALA A 106 -8.60 18.54 -7.72
CA ALA A 106 -9.51 17.75 -8.56
C ALA A 106 -8.91 16.40 -8.98
N ASN A 107 -7.59 16.35 -9.23
CA ASN A 107 -6.91 15.09 -9.56
C ASN A 107 -6.70 14.17 -8.35
N LEU A 108 -6.55 14.73 -7.14
CA LEU A 108 -6.37 13.95 -5.91
C LEU A 108 -7.68 13.31 -5.41
N ILE A 109 -8.83 13.91 -5.72
CA ILE A 109 -10.15 13.40 -5.32
C ILE A 109 -10.41 12.01 -5.91
N ASP A 110 -10.03 11.77 -7.17
CA ASP A 110 -10.22 10.48 -7.83
C ASP A 110 -9.53 9.31 -7.07
N PHE A 111 -8.46 9.60 -6.32
CA PHE A 111 -7.64 8.58 -5.64
C PHE A 111 -8.02 8.36 -4.16
N GLY A 112 -8.35 9.43 -3.44
CA GLY A 112 -8.51 9.41 -1.98
C GLY A 112 -9.95 9.44 -1.48
N PHE A 113 -10.90 9.83 -2.35
CA PHE A 113 -12.25 10.21 -1.95
C PHE A 113 -13.21 9.02 -1.87
N LYS A 114 -13.89 8.89 -0.73
CA LYS A 114 -15.00 7.97 -0.51
C LYS A 114 -16.27 8.78 -0.25
N PRO A 115 -17.27 8.77 -1.16
CA PRO A 115 -18.47 9.61 -1.04
C PRO A 115 -19.18 9.53 0.31
N SER A 116 -19.29 8.33 0.89
CA SER A 116 -19.98 8.13 2.17
C SER A 116 -19.21 8.63 3.39
N ALA A 117 -17.88 8.63 3.37
CA ALA A 117 -17.06 8.99 4.53
C ALA A 117 -16.54 10.43 4.46
N ASP A 118 -16.39 10.97 3.25
CA ASP A 118 -15.70 12.23 3.01
C ASP A 118 -16.66 13.35 2.57
N ALA A 119 -17.97 13.18 2.79
CA ALA A 119 -18.99 14.19 2.49
C ALA A 119 -18.71 15.59 3.08
N PRO A 120 -18.25 15.74 4.34
CA PRO A 120 -17.91 17.06 4.89
C PRO A 120 -16.80 17.76 4.10
N LEU A 121 -15.83 16.98 3.61
CA LEU A 121 -14.70 17.49 2.85
C LEU A 121 -15.16 17.97 1.46
N MET A 122 -16.12 17.25 0.85
CA MET A 122 -16.75 17.70 -0.41
C MET A 122 -17.55 18.98 -0.22
N MET A 123 -18.30 19.11 0.87
CA MET A 123 -19.06 20.33 1.16
C MET A 123 -18.14 21.55 1.31
N SER A 124 -17.03 21.40 2.05
CA SER A 124 -16.01 22.44 2.19
C SER A 124 -15.39 22.85 0.86
N LEU A 125 -15.18 21.88 -0.03
CA LEU A 125 -14.67 22.14 -1.38
C LEU A 125 -15.68 22.90 -2.24
N ILE A 126 -16.95 22.50 -2.22
CA ILE A 126 -18.03 23.18 -2.94
C ILE A 126 -18.16 24.62 -2.45
N GLU A 127 -18.13 24.83 -1.13
CA GLU A 127 -18.16 26.16 -0.51
C GLU A 127 -16.96 27.02 -0.97
N SER A 128 -15.76 26.43 -1.01
CA SER A 128 -14.56 27.12 -1.49
C SER A 128 -14.65 27.49 -2.98
N CYS A 129 -15.20 26.59 -3.82
CA CYS A 129 -15.45 26.89 -5.24
C CYS A 129 -16.50 27.99 -5.41
N TRP A 130 -17.54 27.99 -4.57
CA TRP A 130 -18.58 29.01 -4.61
C TRP A 130 -18.07 30.39 -4.19
N LYS A 131 -17.21 30.43 -3.17
CA LYS A 131 -16.53 31.66 -2.71
C LYS A 131 -15.74 32.30 -3.85
N HIS A 132 -15.00 31.49 -4.61
CA HIS A 132 -14.14 31.94 -5.72
C HIS A 132 -14.80 31.89 -7.10
N ARG A 133 -16.13 31.76 -7.17
CA ARG A 133 -16.88 31.52 -8.43
C ARG A 133 -16.60 32.55 -9.53
N ILE A 134 -16.39 33.83 -9.18
CA ILE A 134 -16.17 34.90 -10.17
C ILE A 134 -14.83 34.68 -10.87
N ALA A 135 -13.76 34.48 -10.10
CA ALA A 135 -12.42 34.20 -10.63
C ALA A 135 -12.40 32.91 -11.46
N ILE A 136 -13.12 31.88 -10.99
CA ILE A 136 -13.28 30.62 -11.72
C ILE A 136 -13.97 30.86 -13.07
N MET A 137 -15.06 31.63 -13.11
CA MET A 137 -15.79 31.93 -14.34
C MET A 137 -14.98 32.79 -15.32
N GLU A 138 -14.21 33.75 -14.83
CA GLU A 138 -13.28 34.53 -15.64
C GLU A 138 -12.23 33.62 -16.30
N LYS A 139 -11.62 32.72 -15.52
CA LYS A 139 -10.63 31.76 -16.04
C LYS A 139 -11.22 30.73 -17.00
N LEU A 140 -12.44 30.27 -16.74
CA LEU A 140 -13.19 29.39 -17.66
C LEU A 140 -13.45 30.06 -19.01
N SER A 141 -13.69 31.37 -19.03
CA SER A 141 -13.92 32.16 -20.24
C SER A 141 -12.66 32.29 -21.12
N ILE A 142 -11.49 32.33 -20.50
CA ILE A 142 -10.18 32.36 -21.17
C ILE A 142 -9.86 31.03 -21.86
N GLY A 143 -10.55 29.96 -21.47
CA GLY A 143 -10.56 28.69 -22.21
C GLY A 143 -9.65 27.61 -21.68
N ASP A 144 -9.13 27.71 -20.44
CA ASP A 144 -8.25 26.68 -19.88
C ASP A 144 -8.98 25.34 -19.77
N LEU A 145 -8.52 24.35 -20.55
CA LEU A 145 -9.09 23.01 -20.60
C LEU A 145 -8.88 22.26 -19.28
N SER A 146 -7.75 22.49 -18.60
CA SER A 146 -7.39 21.81 -17.36
C SER A 146 -8.36 22.17 -16.25
N LEU A 147 -8.68 23.46 -16.14
CA LEU A 147 -9.66 24.00 -15.20
C LEU A 147 -11.07 23.48 -15.51
N LYS A 148 -11.47 23.46 -16.79
CA LYS A 148 -12.77 22.89 -17.22
C LYS A 148 -12.93 21.44 -16.80
N ILE A 149 -11.90 20.62 -17.04
CA ILE A 149 -11.90 19.20 -16.65
C ILE A 149 -11.96 19.08 -15.12
N ALA A 150 -11.17 19.87 -14.40
CA ALA A 150 -11.16 19.87 -12.93
C ALA A 150 -12.55 20.18 -12.36
N ILE A 151 -13.20 21.24 -12.83
CA ILE A 151 -14.53 21.64 -12.35
C ILE A 151 -15.60 20.61 -12.73
N ALA A 152 -15.55 20.07 -13.95
CA ALA A 152 -16.47 19.00 -14.37
C ALA A 152 -16.34 17.75 -13.47
N LYS A 153 -15.11 17.39 -13.08
CA LYS A 153 -14.88 16.31 -12.11
C LYS A 153 -15.49 16.65 -10.75
N LEU A 154 -15.22 17.84 -10.21
CA LEU A 154 -15.74 18.26 -8.92
C LEU A 154 -17.28 18.24 -8.88
N LEU A 155 -17.93 18.75 -9.94
CA LEU A 155 -19.39 18.73 -10.08
C LEU A 155 -19.96 17.30 -10.13
N LYS A 156 -19.27 16.38 -10.82
CA LYS A 156 -19.68 14.96 -10.85
C LYS A 156 -19.73 14.33 -9.46
N TYR A 157 -18.85 14.75 -8.55
CA TYR A 157 -18.85 14.27 -7.18
C TYR A 157 -19.86 15.00 -6.28
N ALA A 158 -20.24 16.24 -6.61
CA ALA A 158 -21.26 17.00 -5.88
C ALA A 158 -22.69 16.52 -6.15
N VAL A 159 -22.96 15.96 -7.34
CA VAL A 159 -24.30 15.50 -7.77
C VAL A 159 -24.61 14.05 -7.36
N ARG A 160 -23.63 13.31 -6.84
CA ARG A 160 -23.77 11.91 -6.41
C ARG A 160 -24.02 11.77 -4.93
#